data_AF-A0AAW4YD63-F1
#
_entry.id   AF-A0AAW4YD63-F1
#
_cell.length_a   1.000
_cell.length_b   1.000
_cell.length_c   1.000
_cell.angle_alpha   90.00
_cell.angle_beta   90.00
_cell.angle_gamma   90.00
#
_symmetry.space_group_name_H-M   'P 1'
#
loop_
_entity.id
_entity.type
_entity.pdbx_description
1 polymer ?
#
loop_
_entity_poly.entity_id
_entity_poly.type
_entity_poly.pdbx_seq_one_letter_code
_entity_poly.pdbx_strand_id
1 'polypeptide(L)'
;NAIQPNIVKKPAVLAQINQHYNAKLAEINATPDATDDEKNAAINILNQDRQQAIESIKLANTNAEVDQAATVAENNIDAVQVDVVKKQAA
;
A
#
# COMPACT_ATOMS: atom_id res chain seq x y z
N ASN A 1 31.31 -9.22 19.62
CA ASN A 1 30.37 -9.63 18.55
C ASN A 1 29.24 -8.64 18.43
N ALA A 2 29.29 -7.75 17.45
CA ALA A 2 28.09 -7.05 17.02
C ALA A 2 27.31 -8.02 16.13
N ILE A 3 26.31 -8.70 16.69
CA ILE A 3 25.35 -9.42 15.85
C ILE A 3 24.54 -8.32 15.17
N GLN A 4 25.01 -7.88 14.00
CA GLN A 4 24.17 -7.08 13.13
C GLN A 4 22.92 -7.92 12.86
N PRO A 5 21.70 -7.43 13.16
CA PRO A 5 20.50 -8.12 12.73
C PRO A 5 20.56 -8.17 11.21
N ASN A 6 20.83 -9.35 10.63
CA ASN A 6 20.69 -9.54 9.20
C ASN A 6 19.20 -9.41 8.90
N ILE A 7 18.81 -8.23 8.42
CA ILE A 7 17.43 -7.94 8.06
C ILE A 7 17.15 -8.61 6.72
N VAL A 8 16.94 -9.92 6.75
CA VAL A 8 16.69 -10.74 5.55
C VAL A 8 15.25 -10.62 5.05
N LYS A 9 14.34 -10.08 5.86
CA LYS A 9 12.91 -9.99 5.53
C LYS A 9 12.55 -8.86 4.57
N LYS A 10 13.34 -7.78 4.49
CA LYS A 10 13.08 -6.61 3.63
C LYS A 10 12.66 -6.97 2.20
N PRO A 11 13.43 -7.78 1.44
CA PRO A 11 13.05 -8.09 0.06
C PRO A 11 11.72 -8.86 -0.04
N ALA A 12 11.45 -9.80 0.87
CA ALA A 12 10.21 -10.56 0.88
C ALA A 12 9.00 -9.66 1.17
N VAL A 13 9.11 -8.79 2.19
CA VAL A 13 8.05 -7.85 2.55
C VAL A 13 7.80 -6.83 1.43
N LEU A 14 8.85 -6.29 0.81
CA LEU A 14 8.69 -5.39 -0.33
C LEU A 14 7.96 -6.05 -1.50
N ALA A 15 8.20 -7.35 -1.75
CA ALA A 15 7.47 -8.09 -2.76
C ALA A 15 5.99 -8.26 -2.38
N GLN A 16 5.68 -8.59 -1.12
CA GLN A 16 4.31 -8.71 -0.62
C GLN A 16 3.54 -7.38 -0.75
N ILE A 17 4.13 -6.25 -0.34
CA ILE A 17 3.51 -4.93 -0.47
C ILE A 17 3.22 -4.58 -1.93
N ASN A 18 4.13 -4.91 -2.86
CA ASN A 18 3.87 -4.68 -4.29
C ASN A 18 2.75 -5.59 -4.83
N GLN A 19 2.65 -6.83 -4.36
CA GLN A 19 1.54 -7.71 -4.72
C GLN A 19 0.20 -7.17 -4.20
N HIS A 20 0.16 -6.75 -2.93
CA HIS A 20 -1.03 -6.15 -2.32
C HIS A 20 -1.47 -4.88 -3.05
N TYR A 21 -0.50 -4.00 -3.34
CA TYR A 21 -0.73 -2.80 -4.14
C TYR A 21 -1.35 -3.12 -5.49
N ASN A 22 -0.83 -4.11 -6.23
CA ASN A 22 -1.34 -4.46 -7.55
C ASN A 22 -2.78 -5.03 -7.47
N ALA A 23 -3.07 -5.84 -6.45
CA ALA A 23 -4.43 -6.34 -6.20
C ALA A 23 -5.39 -5.17 -5.94
N LYS A 24 -5.01 -4.25 -5.05
CA LYS A 24 -5.82 -3.07 -4.72
C LYS A 24 -6.01 -2.13 -5.90
N LEU A 25 -4.96 -1.92 -6.70
CA LEU A 25 -5.02 -1.14 -7.92
C LEU A 25 -6.02 -1.75 -8.91
N ALA A 26 -6.04 -3.07 -9.06
CA ALA A 26 -7.01 -3.75 -9.90
C ALA A 26 -8.45 -3.56 -9.37
N GLU A 27 -8.67 -3.66 -8.06
CA GLU A 27 -9.97 -3.40 -7.42
C GLU A 27 -10.46 -1.96 -7.66
N ILE A 28 -9.59 -0.96 -7.49
CA ILE A 28 -9.89 0.45 -7.76
C ILE A 28 -10.28 0.63 -9.23
N ASN A 29 -9.51 0.08 -10.16
CA ASN A 29 -9.81 0.19 -11.58
C ASN A 29 -11.11 -0.53 -11.97
N ALA A 30 -11.39 -1.66 -11.33
CA ALA A 30 -12.60 -2.44 -11.52
C ALA A 30 -13.83 -1.86 -10.80
N THR A 31 -13.68 -0.79 -10.01
CA THR A 31 -14.81 -0.18 -9.29
C THR A 31 -15.83 0.33 -10.32
N PRO A 32 -17.04 -0.27 -10.36
CA PRO A 32 -18.10 0.19 -11.24
C PRO A 32 -18.63 1.53 -10.75
N ASP A 33 -19.26 2.31 -11.63
CA ASP A 33 -19.84 3.63 -11.35
C ASP A 33 -18.85 4.75 -10.94
N ALA A 34 -17.58 4.42 -10.67
CA ALA A 34 -16.53 5.40 -10.42
C ALA A 34 -16.07 6.08 -11.72
N THR A 35 -15.93 7.40 -11.66
CA THR A 35 -15.31 8.20 -12.71
C THR A 35 -13.79 8.04 -12.72
N ASP A 36 -13.16 8.39 -13.84
CA ASP A 36 -11.70 8.33 -13.96
C ASP A 36 -11.00 9.24 -12.91
N ASP A 37 -11.60 10.37 -12.57
CA ASP A 37 -11.07 11.29 -11.55
C ASP A 37 -11.10 10.67 -10.15
N GLU A 38 -12.20 10.00 -9.77
CA GLU A 38 -12.32 9.30 -8.49
C GLU A 38 -11.35 8.12 -8.40
N LYS A 39 -11.20 7.36 -9.48
CA LYS A 39 -10.19 6.29 -9.58
C LYS A 39 -8.78 6.85 -9.45
N ASN A 40 -8.45 7.91 -10.19
CA ASN A 40 -7.14 8.53 -10.13
C ASN A 40 -6.82 9.09 -8.74
N ALA A 41 -7.80 9.66 -8.04
CA ALA A 41 -7.64 10.10 -6.65
C ALA A 41 -7.28 8.92 -5.73
N ALA A 42 -8.02 7.81 -5.80
CA ALA A 42 -7.73 6.60 -5.02
C ALA A 42 -6.36 5.99 -5.39
N ILE A 43 -6.02 5.93 -6.69
CA ILE A 43 -4.70 5.45 -7.17
C ILE A 43 -3.57 6.34 -6.65
N ASN A 44 -3.77 7.65 -6.56
CA ASN A 44 -2.77 8.57 -6.02
C ASN A 44 -2.52 8.32 -4.53
N ILE A 45 -3.59 8.14 -3.74
CA ILE A 45 -3.48 7.78 -2.31
C ILE A 45 -2.76 6.43 -2.18
N LEU A 46 -3.19 5.42 -2.95
CA LEU A 46 -2.57 4.10 -2.97
C LEU A 46 -1.06 4.15 -3.29
N ASN A 47 -0.66 5.00 -4.23
CA ASN A 47 0.75 5.22 -4.57
C ASN A 47 1.55 5.90 -3.45
N GLN A 48 0.93 6.84 -2.74
CA GLN A 48 1.55 7.49 -1.58
C GLN A 48 1.77 6.49 -0.44
N ASP A 49 0.74 5.70 -0.11
CA ASP A 49 0.82 4.68 0.93
C ASP A 49 1.88 3.62 0.62
N ARG A 50 1.93 3.16 -0.65
CA ARG A 50 2.98 2.22 -1.09
C ARG A 50 4.37 2.81 -0.95
N GLN A 51 4.58 4.07 -1.35
CA GLN A 51 5.90 4.71 -1.24
C GLN A 51 6.31 4.86 0.23
N GLN A 52 5.42 5.34 1.08
CA GLN A 52 5.65 5.48 2.51
C GLN A 52 5.95 4.12 3.18
N ALA A 53 5.25 3.06 2.78
CA ALA A 53 5.52 1.69 3.21
C ALA A 53 6.94 1.25 2.82
N ILE A 54 7.32 1.40 1.55
CA ILE A 54 8.64 1.01 1.04
C ILE A 54 9.75 1.76 1.79
N GLU A 55 9.58 3.06 2.03
CA GLU A 55 10.53 3.87 2.79
C GLU A 55 10.64 3.40 4.24
N SER A 56 9.50 3.15 4.91
CA SER A 56 9.47 2.64 6.29
C SER A 56 10.21 1.30 6.42
N ILE A 57 9.97 0.37 5.48
CA ILE A 57 10.64 -0.94 5.43
C ILE A 57 12.14 -0.78 5.17
N LYS A 58 12.54 0.18 4.32
CA LYS A 58 13.97 0.47 4.07
C LYS A 58 14.66 1.03 5.31
N LEU A 59 13.99 1.91 6.05
CA LEU A 59 14.50 2.57 7.27
C LEU A 59 14.50 1.65 8.50
N ALA A 60 13.71 0.58 8.51
CA ALA A 60 13.70 -0.41 9.58
C ALA A 60 15.09 -1.01 9.84
N ASN A 61 15.50 -1.12 11.10
CA ASN A 61 16.80 -1.61 11.56
C ASN A 61 16.73 -3.04 12.11
N THR A 62 15.52 -3.58 12.30
CA THR A 62 15.27 -4.92 12.82
C THR A 62 14.17 -5.64 12.03
N ASN A 63 14.13 -6.97 12.14
CA ASN A 63 13.05 -7.75 11.53
C ASN A 63 11.68 -7.42 12.14
N ALA A 64 11.62 -7.07 13.43
CA ALA A 64 10.38 -6.67 14.09
C ALA A 64 9.83 -5.35 13.53
N GLU A 65 10.70 -4.36 13.30
CA GLU A 65 10.31 -3.10 12.65
C GLU A 65 9.87 -3.32 11.20
N VAL A 66 10.52 -4.24 10.47
CA VAL A 66 10.08 -4.63 9.12
C VAL A 66 8.68 -5.26 9.15
N ASP A 67 8.43 -6.18 10.08
CA ASP A 67 7.12 -6.82 10.24
C ASP A 67 6.04 -5.77 10.60
N GLN A 68 6.35 -4.85 11.52
CA GLN A 68 5.45 -3.76 11.89
C GLN A 68 5.16 -2.82 10.71
N ALA A 69 6.19 -2.42 9.96
CA ALA A 69 6.04 -1.59 8.77
C ALA A 69 5.20 -2.29 7.70
N ALA A 70 5.34 -3.61 7.55
CA ALA A 70 4.51 -4.43 6.67
C ALA A 70 3.03 -4.36 7.07
N THR A 71 2.71 -4.61 8.34
CA THR A 71 1.33 -4.57 8.82
C THR A 71 0.69 -3.20 8.66
N VAL A 72 1.42 -2.11 8.96
CA VAL A 72 0.91 -0.75 8.74
C VAL A 72 0.67 -0.50 7.26
N ALA A 73 1.59 -0.92 6.41
CA ALA A 73 1.48 -0.76 4.97
C ALA A 73 0.27 -1.51 4.37
N GLU A 74 0.07 -2.77 4.76
CA GLU A 74 -1.08 -3.57 4.33
C GLU A 74 -2.40 -2.90 4.75
N ASN A 75 -2.51 -2.47 6.01
CA ASN A 75 -3.70 -1.79 6.51
C ASN A 75 -3.98 -0.47 5.75
N ASN A 76 -2.96 0.33 5.47
CA ASN A 76 -3.13 1.58 4.74
C ASN A 76 -3.57 1.32 3.29
N ILE A 77 -2.89 0.40 2.61
CA ILE A 77 -3.25 -0.04 1.24
C ILE A 77 -4.69 -0.54 1.20
N ASP A 78 -5.11 -1.33 2.18
CA ASP A 78 -6.48 -1.87 2.25
C ASP A 78 -7.54 -0.82 2.57
N ALA A 79 -7.18 0.19 3.35
CA ALA A 79 -8.06 1.30 3.67
C ALA A 79 -8.36 2.19 2.44
N VAL A 80 -7.54 2.15 1.39
CA VAL A 80 -7.81 2.90 0.16
C VAL A 80 -9.08 2.38 -0.50
N GLN A 81 -10.05 3.25 -0.72
CA GLN A 81 -11.27 2.94 -1.45
C GLN A 81 -11.56 4.06 -2.44
N VAL A 82 -12.31 3.74 -3.48
CA VAL A 82 -12.79 4.76 -4.42
C VAL A 82 -14.02 5.40 -3.82
N ASP A 83 -13.93 6.69 -3.50
CA ASP A 83 -15.09 7.46 -3.09
C ASP A 83 -15.96 7.73 -4.32
N VAL A 84 -16.92 6.84 -4.57
CA VAL A 84 -17.91 6.99 -5.64
C VAL A 84 -18.93 8.03 -5.20
N VAL A 85 -18.70 9.28 -5.58
CA VAL A 85 -19.68 10.33 -5.41
C VAL A 85 -20.68 10.18 -6.54
N LYS A 86 -21.73 9.39 -6.29
CA LYS A 86 -22.92 9.39 -7.16
C LYS A 86 -23.45 10.81 -7.22
N LYS A 87 -23.03 11.57 -8.21
CA LYS A 87 -23.79 12.71 -8.70
C LYS A 87 -25.03 12.06 -9.32
N GLN A 88 -26.05 11.83 -8.49
CA GLN A 88 -27.37 11.42 -8.95
C GLN A 88 -27.72 12.38 -10.08
N ALA A 89 -27.78 11.84 -11.29
CA ALA A 89 -28.30 12.57 -12.43
C ALA A 89 -29.70 13.03 -12.02
N ALA A 90 -29.84 14.35 -11.85
CA ALA A 90 -31.13 15.01 -11.82
C ALA A 90 -31.71 15.05 -13.24
#